data_AF-A0A960AV93-F1
#
_entry.id   AF-A0A960AV93-F1
#
_cell.length_a   1.000
_cell.length_b   1.000
_cell.length_c   1.000
_cell.angle_alpha   90.00
_cell.angle_beta   90.00
_cell.angle_gamma   90.00
#
_symmetry.space_group_name_H-M   'P 1'
#
loop_
_entity.id
_entity.type
_entity.pdbx_description
1 polymer ?
#
loop_
_entity_poly.entity_id
_entity_poly.type
_entity_poly.pdbx_seq_one_letter_code
_entity_poly.pdbx_strand_id
1 'polypeptide(L)'
;MRRSILIPTVVALTALPLAAAPASAAPVRSCSPVRATINGNKYVLAIKVKVRGLPCPATGAFWTAFATGEQGSTTTEDLRSNCKPGSKSQQKAAEKRNRSAYKCTSSDGKIRTTAWVLGG
;
A
#
# COMPACT_ATOMS: atom_id res chain seq x y z
N MET A 1 -38.75 14.53 63.44
CA MET A 1 -39.05 14.19 62.03
C MET A 1 -37.92 14.74 61.16
N ARG A 2 -37.28 13.86 60.39
CA ARG A 2 -36.09 14.12 59.56
C ARG A 2 -36.50 14.83 58.26
N ARG A 3 -35.78 15.88 57.85
CA ARG A 3 -35.74 16.32 56.44
C ARG A 3 -34.33 16.79 56.08
N SER A 4 -33.54 15.83 55.62
CA SER A 4 -32.25 16.05 54.96
C SER A 4 -32.51 16.62 53.56
N ILE A 5 -31.95 17.80 53.26
CA ILE A 5 -31.98 18.41 51.94
C ILE A 5 -30.76 17.89 51.17
N LEU A 6 -31.00 17.05 50.16
CA LEU A 6 -29.99 16.51 49.26
C LEU A 6 -29.86 17.42 48.03
N ILE A 7 -28.65 17.92 47.83
CA ILE A 7 -28.17 18.65 46.66
C ILE A 7 -27.95 17.64 45.51
N PRO A 8 -28.32 17.93 44.26
CA PRO A 8 -27.71 17.29 43.11
C PRO A 8 -26.82 18.28 42.36
N THR A 9 -25.52 18.15 42.56
CA THR A 9 -24.47 18.76 41.74
C THR A 9 -24.43 18.00 40.41
N VAL A 10 -25.03 18.55 39.36
CA VAL A 10 -24.92 17.99 38.01
C VAL A 10 -23.58 18.43 37.42
N VAL A 11 -22.55 17.59 37.60
CA VAL A 11 -21.32 17.70 36.83
C VAL A 11 -21.64 17.23 35.42
N ALA A 12 -21.84 18.18 34.51
CA ALA A 12 -21.90 17.91 33.08
C ALA A 12 -20.53 17.41 32.62
N LEU A 13 -20.34 16.09 32.61
CA LEU A 13 -19.32 15.45 31.78
C LEU A 13 -19.73 15.70 30.33
N THR A 14 -19.17 16.74 29.73
CA THR A 14 -19.14 16.88 28.29
C THR A 14 -18.39 15.67 27.74
N ALA A 15 -19.15 14.74 27.16
CA ALA A 15 -18.60 13.66 26.36
C ALA A 15 -17.82 14.32 25.21
N LEU A 16 -16.49 14.41 25.36
CA LEU A 16 -15.62 14.68 24.24
C LEU A 16 -15.93 13.59 23.21
N PRO A 17 -16.32 13.94 21.96
CA PRO A 17 -16.24 12.95 20.91
C PRO A 17 -14.79 12.50 20.88
N LEU A 18 -14.53 11.22 21.15
CA LEU A 18 -13.27 10.60 20.77
C LEU A 18 -13.17 10.81 19.26
N ALA A 19 -12.48 11.87 18.87
CA ALA A 19 -12.00 12.05 17.52
C ALA A 19 -11.18 10.79 17.26
N ALA A 20 -11.76 9.86 16.50
CA ALA A 20 -11.06 8.72 15.97
C ALA A 20 -9.84 9.28 15.26
N ALA A 21 -8.68 9.16 15.91
CA ALA A 21 -7.41 9.55 15.32
C ALA A 21 -7.37 8.87 13.94
N PRO A 22 -7.12 9.60 12.85
CA PRO A 22 -7.09 8.99 11.53
C PRO A 22 -6.05 7.88 11.61
N ALA A 23 -6.51 6.63 11.46
CA ALA A 23 -5.68 5.44 11.54
C ALA A 23 -4.40 5.72 10.77
N SER A 24 -3.29 5.89 11.51
CA SER A 24 -2.07 6.48 10.98
C SER A 24 -1.71 5.73 9.71
N ALA A 25 -1.85 6.43 8.58
CA ALA A 25 -1.67 5.83 7.30
C ALA A 25 -0.23 5.32 7.25
N ALA A 26 -0.03 3.99 7.32
CA ALA A 26 1.30 3.39 7.38
C ALA A 26 2.26 4.09 6.40
N PRO A 27 3.47 4.49 6.82
CA PRO A 27 4.32 5.34 6.00
C PRO A 27 4.66 4.66 4.68
N VAL A 28 4.66 5.43 3.59
CA VAL A 28 5.07 4.94 2.28
C VAL A 28 6.58 4.75 2.30
N ARG A 29 7.03 3.51 2.18
CA ARG A 29 8.45 3.11 2.18
C ARG A 29 8.92 2.92 0.75
N SER A 30 10.11 3.43 0.43
CA SER A 30 10.79 3.10 -0.82
C SER A 30 11.58 1.79 -0.61
N CYS A 31 11.43 0.85 -1.54
CA CYS A 31 12.16 -0.40 -1.53
C CYS A 31 13.23 -0.42 -2.62
N SER A 32 14.21 -1.30 -2.46
CA SER A 32 15.21 -1.56 -3.48
C SER A 32 14.59 -2.05 -4.79
N PRO A 33 15.25 -1.85 -5.93
CA PRO A 33 14.84 -2.45 -7.20
C PRO A 33 14.66 -3.96 -7.09
N VAL A 34 13.63 -4.48 -7.75
CA VAL A 34 13.37 -5.92 -7.82
C VAL A 34 14.16 -6.49 -8.98
N ARG A 35 14.95 -7.52 -8.67
CA ARG A 35 15.83 -8.20 -9.62
C ARG A 35 15.45 -9.68 -9.62
N ALA A 36 15.44 -10.29 -10.80
CA ALA A 36 15.25 -11.71 -10.96
C ALA A 36 16.23 -12.26 -11.99
N THR A 37 16.58 -13.53 -11.85
CA THR A 37 17.35 -14.25 -12.85
C THR A 37 16.38 -15.15 -13.62
N ILE A 38 16.25 -14.92 -14.93
CA ILE A 38 15.35 -15.68 -15.81
C ILE A 38 16.24 -16.27 -16.90
N ASN A 39 16.23 -17.59 -17.07
CA ASN A 39 17.06 -18.31 -18.05
C ASN A 39 18.55 -17.92 -17.99
N GLY A 40 19.11 -17.76 -16.78
CA GLY A 40 20.52 -17.37 -16.57
C GLY A 40 20.82 -15.88 -16.74
N ASN A 41 19.87 -15.09 -17.24
CA ASN A 41 20.03 -13.64 -17.43
C ASN A 41 19.46 -12.84 -16.26
N LYS A 42 20.17 -11.79 -15.84
CA LYS A 42 19.75 -10.93 -14.72
C LYS A 42 18.89 -9.77 -15.23
N TYR A 43 17.62 -9.74 -14.83
CA TYR A 43 16.69 -8.67 -15.16
C TYR A 43 16.38 -7.81 -13.95
N VAL A 44 16.20 -6.51 -14.19
CA VAL A 44 15.64 -5.59 -13.19
C VAL A 44 14.15 -5.44 -13.47
N LEU A 45 13.34 -6.32 -12.87
CA LEU A 45 11.90 -6.39 -13.13
C LEU A 45 11.16 -5.12 -12.71
N ALA A 46 11.50 -4.52 -11.58
CA ALA A 46 10.81 -3.33 -11.10
C ALA A 46 11.77 -2.30 -10.47
N ILE A 47 11.56 -1.01 -10.76
CA ILE A 47 12.28 0.11 -10.12
C ILE A 47 11.29 1.11 -9.53
N LYS A 48 11.81 2.08 -8.76
CA LYS A 48 10.98 3.10 -8.08
C LYS A 48 9.87 2.46 -7.25
N VAL A 49 10.17 1.30 -6.65
CA VAL A 49 9.23 0.52 -5.85
C VAL A 49 8.93 1.28 -4.58
N LYS A 50 7.66 1.59 -4.37
CA LYS A 50 7.15 2.15 -3.12
C LYS A 50 6.05 1.25 -2.59
N VAL A 51 5.96 1.14 -1.29
CA VAL A 51 4.93 0.32 -0.63
C VAL A 51 4.45 0.94 0.66
N ARG A 52 3.20 0.65 0.99
CA ARG A 52 2.55 0.92 2.26
C ARG A 52 1.82 -0.35 2.67
N GLY A 53 1.92 -0.75 3.93
CA GLY A 53 1.21 -1.90 4.48
C GLY A 53 1.86 -3.27 4.25
N LEU A 54 2.99 -3.36 3.54
CA LEU A 54 3.78 -4.59 3.39
C LEU A 54 5.28 -4.33 3.59
N PRO A 55 6.04 -5.36 4.03
CA PRO A 55 7.49 -5.28 4.08
C PRO A 55 8.10 -5.35 2.66
N CYS A 56 9.28 -4.75 2.48
CA CYS A 56 9.95 -4.69 1.18
C CYS A 56 10.21 -6.06 0.53
N PRO A 57 10.61 -7.12 1.26
CA PRO A 57 10.76 -8.46 0.67
C PRO A 57 9.46 -9.00 0.06
N ALA A 58 8.33 -8.86 0.76
CA ALA A 58 7.02 -9.30 0.24
C ALA A 58 6.58 -8.47 -0.97
N THR A 59 6.91 -7.18 -0.97
CA THR A 59 6.68 -6.30 -2.13
C THR A 59 7.53 -6.71 -3.33
N GLY A 60 8.78 -7.14 -3.07
CA GLY A 60 9.66 -7.69 -4.09
C GLY A 60 9.08 -8.95 -4.72
N ALA A 61 8.63 -9.90 -3.89
CA ALA A 61 7.97 -11.13 -4.36
C ALA A 61 6.71 -10.81 -5.19
N PHE A 62 5.89 -9.85 -4.76
CA PHE A 62 4.73 -9.37 -5.51
C PHE A 62 5.13 -8.86 -6.91
N TRP A 63 6.10 -7.95 -7.01
CA TRP A 63 6.49 -7.39 -8.32
C TRP A 63 7.23 -8.38 -9.20
N THR A 64 7.93 -9.36 -8.61
CA THR A 64 8.48 -10.49 -9.38
C THR A 64 7.34 -11.26 -10.02
N ALA A 65 6.38 -11.75 -9.23
CA ALA A 65 5.23 -12.49 -9.73
C ALA A 65 4.41 -11.66 -10.74
N PHE A 66 4.24 -10.36 -10.49
CA PHE A 66 3.56 -9.45 -11.41
C PHE A 66 4.27 -9.36 -12.77
N ALA A 67 5.59 -9.27 -12.79
CA ALA A 67 6.37 -9.14 -14.01
C ALA A 67 6.61 -10.49 -14.73
N THR A 68 6.64 -11.60 -14.01
CA THR A 68 6.82 -12.95 -14.60
C THR A 68 5.50 -13.62 -14.98
N GLY A 69 4.36 -13.08 -14.55
CA GLY A 69 3.04 -13.68 -14.77
C GLY A 69 2.76 -14.89 -13.88
N GLU A 70 3.64 -15.20 -12.92
CA GLU A 70 3.44 -16.31 -12.00
C GLU A 70 2.28 -16.06 -11.04
N GLN A 71 1.56 -17.12 -10.67
CA GLN A 71 0.57 -17.01 -9.60
C GLN A 71 1.26 -16.75 -8.26
N GLY A 72 0.68 -15.84 -7.47
CA GLY A 72 1.14 -15.54 -6.13
C GLY A 72 0.14 -15.96 -5.06
N SER A 73 0.39 -15.48 -3.84
CA SER A 73 -0.51 -15.65 -2.70
C SER A 73 -1.87 -14.97 -2.95
N THR A 74 -2.89 -15.29 -2.14
CA THR A 74 -4.20 -14.60 -2.19
C THR A 74 -4.05 -13.07 -2.09
N THR A 75 -3.14 -12.57 -1.26
CA THR A 75 -2.83 -11.14 -1.16
C THR A 75 -2.19 -10.59 -2.44
N THR A 76 -1.36 -11.38 -3.11
CA THR A 76 -0.74 -11.02 -4.40
C THR A 76 -1.79 -10.91 -5.49
N GLU A 77 -2.70 -11.87 -5.60
CA GLU A 77 -3.77 -11.86 -6.61
C GLU A 77 -4.79 -10.74 -6.35
N ASP A 78 -5.13 -10.49 -5.08
CA ASP A 78 -5.98 -9.35 -4.70
C ASP A 78 -5.36 -8.01 -5.12
N LEU A 79 -4.07 -7.80 -4.83
CA LEU A 79 -3.34 -6.62 -5.27
C LEU A 79 -3.25 -6.51 -6.79
N ARG A 80 -2.98 -7.63 -7.47
CA ARG A 80 -2.85 -7.72 -8.93
C ARG A 80 -4.15 -7.32 -9.61
N SER A 81 -5.28 -7.84 -9.12
CA SER A 81 -6.62 -7.55 -9.64
C SER A 81 -6.99 -6.07 -9.54
N ASN A 82 -6.38 -5.37 -8.60
CA ASN A 82 -6.57 -3.94 -8.36
C ASN A 82 -5.39 -3.08 -8.86
N CYS A 83 -4.51 -3.64 -9.68
CA CYS A 83 -3.45 -2.87 -10.34
C CYS A 83 -4.01 -1.98 -11.44
N LYS A 84 -3.60 -0.72 -11.43
CA LYS A 84 -3.93 0.25 -12.47
C LYS A 84 -2.65 0.88 -13.02
N PRO A 85 -2.66 1.29 -14.30
CA PRO A 85 -1.65 2.19 -14.83
C PRO A 85 -1.40 3.39 -13.90
N GLY A 86 -0.14 3.81 -13.78
CA GLY A 86 0.22 5.07 -13.15
C GLY A 86 -0.39 6.27 -13.89
N SER A 87 -0.24 7.48 -13.35
CA SER A 87 -0.69 8.68 -14.06
C SER A 87 0.00 8.83 -15.42
N LYS A 88 -0.59 9.54 -16.38
CA LYS A 88 0.02 9.76 -17.71
C LYS A 88 1.46 10.29 -17.63
N SER A 89 1.74 11.17 -16.66
CA SER A 89 3.09 11.70 -16.42
C SER A 89 4.04 10.60 -15.91
N GLN A 90 3.59 9.75 -15.00
CA GLN A 90 4.39 8.62 -14.51
C GLN A 90 4.64 7.59 -15.60
N GLN A 91 3.66 7.33 -16.48
CA GLN A 91 3.83 6.45 -17.62
C GLN A 91 4.88 6.99 -18.58
N LYS A 92 4.75 8.24 -19.04
CA LYS A 92 5.75 8.88 -19.90
C LYS A 92 7.16 8.87 -19.29
N ALA A 93 7.28 9.03 -17.97
CA ALA A 93 8.56 8.98 -17.27
C ALA A 93 9.15 7.56 -17.20
N ALA A 94 8.28 6.54 -17.05
CA ALA A 94 8.68 5.14 -17.05
C ALA A 94 9.04 4.65 -18.47
N GLU A 95 8.29 5.06 -19.48
CA GLU A 95 8.50 4.72 -20.90
C GLU A 95 9.88 5.17 -21.39
N LYS A 96 10.35 6.35 -20.96
CA LYS A 96 11.73 6.84 -21.21
C LYS A 96 12.82 5.89 -20.69
N ARG A 97 12.46 4.94 -19.83
CA ARG A 97 13.35 3.90 -19.29
C ARG A 97 12.92 2.49 -19.72
N ASN A 98 12.11 2.38 -20.79
CA ASN A 98 11.53 1.13 -21.29
C ASN A 98 10.73 0.36 -20.23
N ARG A 99 9.87 1.08 -19.50
CA ARG A 99 9.07 0.55 -18.38
C ARG A 99 7.66 1.12 -18.38
N SER A 100 6.78 0.42 -17.68
CA SER A 100 5.41 0.83 -17.42
C SER A 100 5.21 1.07 -15.92
N ALA A 101 4.67 2.23 -15.57
CA ALA A 101 4.34 2.60 -14.19
C ALA A 101 3.01 1.96 -13.77
N TYR A 102 2.99 1.31 -12.61
CA TYR A 102 1.78 0.72 -12.04
C TYR A 102 1.56 1.20 -10.61
N LYS A 103 0.27 1.23 -10.23
CA LYS A 103 -0.21 1.43 -8.87
C LYS A 103 -1.20 0.32 -8.54
N CYS A 104 -0.84 -0.52 -7.57
CA CYS A 104 -1.66 -1.61 -7.08
C CYS A 104 -2.09 -1.30 -5.64
N THR A 105 -3.34 -1.62 -5.30
CA THR A 105 -3.93 -1.35 -3.98
C THR A 105 -4.77 -2.56 -3.60
N SER A 106 -4.66 -3.11 -2.39
CA SER A 106 -5.51 -4.24 -2.01
C SER A 106 -6.97 -3.80 -1.93
N SER A 107 -7.90 -4.74 -2.00
CA SER A 107 -9.34 -4.44 -1.95
C SER A 107 -9.76 -3.70 -0.68
N ASP A 108 -9.09 -3.97 0.44
CA ASP A 108 -9.29 -3.29 1.73
C ASP A 108 -8.54 -1.94 1.84
N GLY A 109 -7.72 -1.60 0.84
CA GLY A 109 -6.99 -0.33 0.75
C GLY A 109 -5.82 -0.17 1.72
N LYS A 110 -5.55 -1.15 2.61
CA LYS A 110 -4.46 -1.06 3.59
C LYS A 110 -3.10 -1.27 2.94
N ILE A 111 -3.03 -2.06 1.87
CA ILE A 111 -1.80 -2.28 1.11
C ILE A 111 -1.83 -1.45 -0.16
N ARG A 112 -0.77 -0.69 -0.39
CA ARG A 112 -0.57 0.06 -1.64
C ARG A 112 0.85 -0.09 -2.09
N THR A 113 1.07 -0.46 -3.35
CA THR A 113 2.40 -0.49 -3.94
C THR A 113 2.42 0.16 -5.32
N THR A 114 3.53 0.84 -5.64
CA THR A 114 3.77 1.41 -6.97
C THR A 114 5.14 1.01 -7.44
N ALA A 115 5.29 0.72 -8.72
CA ALA A 115 6.60 0.47 -9.32
C ALA A 115 6.59 0.81 -10.81
N TRP A 116 7.79 0.90 -11.39
CA TRP A 116 8.01 0.94 -12.83
C TRP A 116 8.52 -0.43 -13.25
N VAL A 117 7.66 -1.19 -13.91
CA VAL A 117 7.87 -2.58 -14.27
C VAL A 117 8.45 -2.67 -15.68
N LEU A 118 9.36 -3.60 -15.88
CA LEU A 118 9.96 -3.92 -17.16
C LEU A 118 8.92 -4.62 -18.05
N GLY A 119 8.57 -4.01 -19.18
CA GLY A 119 7.62 -4.56 -20.16
C GLY A 119 6.16 -4.53 -19.69
N GLY A 120 5.46 -3.44 -19.97
CA GLY A 120 3.98 -3.44 -19.97
C GLY A 120 3.44 -3.48 -21.38
#